data_AF-A0A849N800-F1
#
_entry.id   AF-A0A849N800-F1
#
_cell.length_a   1.000
_cell.length_b   1.000
_cell.length_c   1.000
_cell.angle_alpha   90.00
_cell.angle_beta   90.00
_cell.angle_gamma   90.00
#
_symmetry.space_group_name_H-M   'P 1'
#
loop_
_entity.id
_entity.type
_entity.pdbx_description
1 polymer ?
#
loop_
_entity_poly.entity_id
_entity_poly.type
_entity_poly.pdbx_seq_one_letter_code
_entity_poly.pdbx_strand_id
1 'polypeptide(L)'
;MLGQCDVTALVVRDWSGGEILKTPLPAGWHFQNRIERRCLGLTAAQFTAPIQYADLPSSRGEAFAGTLPGQYPALAARLLRALAAAEAPIPA
;
A
#
# COMPACT_ATOMS: atom_id res chain seq x y z
N MET A 1 -0.29 -10.70 -12.52
CA MET A 1 -0.22 -10.94 -11.05
C MET A 1 -0.55 -9.64 -10.33
N LEU A 2 -1.49 -9.66 -9.39
CA LEU A 2 -2.01 -8.50 -8.63
C LEU A 2 -1.11 -8.16 -7.42
N GLY A 3 0.21 -8.16 -7.62
CA GLY A 3 1.22 -7.97 -6.56
C GLY A 3 1.59 -6.50 -6.35
N GLN A 4 0.61 -5.59 -6.37
CA GLN A 4 0.88 -4.20 -5.97
C GLN A 4 0.47 -3.92 -4.52
N CYS A 5 -0.38 -4.76 -3.90
CA CYS A 5 -0.83 -4.52 -2.54
C CYS A 5 0.34 -4.55 -1.55
N ASP A 6 1.28 -5.47 -1.74
CA ASP A 6 2.49 -5.68 -0.95
C ASP A 6 3.36 -4.41 -0.92
N VAL A 7 3.82 -3.99 -2.10
CA VAL A 7 4.70 -2.82 -2.23
C VAL A 7 4.00 -1.50 -1.89
N THR A 8 2.70 -1.39 -2.18
CA THR A 8 1.92 -0.19 -1.83
C THR A 8 1.82 -0.05 -0.32
N ALA A 9 1.51 -1.15 0.39
CA ALA A 9 1.40 -1.14 1.84
C ALA A 9 2.73 -0.75 2.51
N LEU A 10 3.87 -1.20 1.96
CA LEU A 10 5.20 -0.81 2.42
C LEU A 10 5.48 0.67 2.26
N VAL A 11 5.31 1.20 1.05
CA VAL A 11 5.63 2.61 0.74
C VAL A 11 4.74 3.56 1.53
N VAL A 12 3.45 3.24 1.65
CA VAL A 12 2.48 4.07 2.38
C VAL A 12 2.77 4.05 3.88
N ARG A 13 3.12 2.88 4.45
CA ARG A 13 3.57 2.77 5.84
C ARG A 13 4.76 3.69 6.10
N ASP A 14 5.77 3.64 5.23
CA ASP A 14 7.01 4.39 5.45
C ASP A 14 6.84 5.89 5.24
N TRP A 15 5.95 6.29 4.35
CA TRP A 15 5.63 7.70 4.14
C TRP A 15 4.76 8.27 5.26
N SER A 16 3.73 7.54 5.72
CA SER A 16 2.74 8.06 6.68
C SER A 16 3.05 7.75 8.15
N GLY A 17 3.94 6.80 8.44
CA GLY A 17 4.12 6.25 9.78
C GLY A 17 2.96 5.35 10.26
N GLY A 18 2.00 5.03 9.38
CA GLY A 18 0.85 4.17 9.70
C GLY A 18 1.20 2.70 9.89
N GLU A 19 0.18 1.86 9.96
CA GLU A 19 0.31 0.41 10.16
C GLU A 19 0.09 -0.36 8.85
N ILE A 20 0.62 -1.58 8.77
CA ILE A 20 0.27 -2.55 7.74
C ILE A 20 -0.68 -3.57 8.37
N LEU A 21 -1.79 -3.79 7.70
CA LEU A 21 -2.76 -4.83 8.00
C LEU A 21 -2.82 -5.80 6.82
N LYS A 22 -3.36 -6.98 7.07
CA LYS A 22 -3.61 -7.99 6.05
C LYS A 22 -4.99 -8.61 6.17
N THR A 23 -5.45 -9.17 5.06
CA THR A 23 -6.74 -9.86 4.94
C THR A 23 -6.55 -11.10 4.10
N PRO A 24 -7.05 -12.27 4.55
CA PRO A 24 -6.98 -13.48 3.76
C PRO A 24 -7.96 -13.38 2.59
N LEU A 25 -7.48 -13.62 1.38
CA LEU A 25 -8.29 -13.79 0.19
C LEU A 25 -8.08 -15.19 -0.40
N PRO A 26 -8.99 -15.68 -1.26
CA PRO A 26 -8.83 -16.98 -1.91
C PRO A 26 -7.51 -17.14 -2.67
N ALA A 27 -6.96 -16.03 -3.20
CA ALA A 27 -5.72 -16.02 -3.96
C ALA A 27 -4.46 -15.77 -3.10
N GLY A 28 -4.59 -15.61 -1.78
CA GLY A 28 -3.49 -15.31 -0.87
C GLY A 28 -3.75 -14.10 0.02
N TRP A 29 -2.70 -13.57 0.64
CA TRP A 29 -2.81 -12.39 1.49
C TRP A 29 -2.98 -11.12 0.67
N HIS A 30 -3.91 -10.26 1.09
CA HIS A 30 -4.01 -8.88 0.66
C HIS A 30 -3.52 -7.97 1.78
N PHE A 31 -2.80 -6.91 1.43
CA PHE A 31 -2.28 -5.93 2.39
C PHE A 31 -2.93 -4.56 2.20
N GLN A 32 -3.23 -3.92 3.33
CA GLN A 32 -3.80 -2.58 3.40
C GLN A 32 -3.13 -1.79 4.53
N ASN A 33 -3.37 -0.47 4.59
CA ASN A 33 -2.79 0.38 5.63
C ASN A 33 -3.85 0.87 6.61
N ARG A 34 -3.42 1.16 7.85
CA ARG A 34 -4.19 1.97 8.79
C ARG A 34 -3.45 3.28 9.08
N ILE A 35 -4.10 4.40 8.81
CA ILE A 35 -3.58 5.76 9.05
C ILE A 35 -4.63 6.50 9.86
N GLU A 36 -4.25 7.08 11.01
CA GLU A 36 -5.17 7.83 11.89
C GLU A 36 -6.49 7.10 12.16
N ARG A 37 -6.42 5.80 12.45
CA ARG A 37 -7.56 4.88 12.70
C ARG A 37 -8.43 4.54 11.48
N ARG A 38 -8.09 5.01 10.28
CA ARG A 38 -8.79 4.67 9.04
C ARG A 38 -8.05 3.56 8.28
N CYS A 39 -8.76 2.50 7.95
CA CYS A 39 -8.26 1.42 7.10
C CYS A 39 -8.41 1.80 5.62
N LEU A 40 -7.33 1.70 4.86
CA LEU A 40 -7.23 2.17 3.48
C LEU A 40 -6.73 1.05 2.57
N GLY A 41 -7.65 0.53 1.74
CA GLY A 41 -7.36 -0.45 0.69
C GLY A 41 -7.02 0.23 -0.64
N LEU A 42 -5.81 0.78 -0.76
CA LEU A 42 -5.39 1.56 -1.95
C LEU A 42 -5.28 0.74 -3.24
N THR A 43 -5.33 -0.58 -3.13
CA THR A 43 -5.26 -1.51 -4.26
C THR A 43 -6.54 -2.36 -4.40
N ALA A 44 -7.65 -1.95 -3.76
CA ALA A 44 -8.92 -2.68 -3.84
C ALA A 44 -9.44 -2.85 -5.28
N ALA A 45 -9.19 -1.87 -6.14
CA ALA A 45 -9.59 -1.89 -7.56
C ALA A 45 -8.91 -3.00 -8.39
N GLN A 46 -7.91 -3.69 -7.83
CA GLN A 46 -7.27 -4.85 -8.44
C GLN A 46 -8.17 -6.10 -8.42
N PHE A 47 -9.21 -6.10 -7.58
CA PHE A 47 -10.10 -7.21 -7.38
C PHE A 47 -11.45 -6.93 -8.05
N THR A 48 -12.01 -7.95 -8.68
CA THR A 48 -13.33 -7.86 -9.34
C THR A 48 -14.49 -7.96 -8.34
N ALA A 49 -14.23 -8.47 -7.15
CA ALA A 49 -15.19 -8.57 -6.06
C ALA A 49 -14.79 -7.66 -4.89
N PRO A 50 -15.78 -7.12 -4.14
CA PRO A 50 -15.50 -6.40 -2.91
C PRO A 50 -14.69 -7.25 -1.92
N ILE A 51 -13.74 -6.60 -1.23
CA ILE A 51 -12.93 -7.24 -0.20
C ILE A 51 -13.63 -7.12 1.15
N GLN A 52 -13.76 -8.24 1.85
CA GLN A 52 -14.15 -8.26 3.26
C GLN A 52 -12.88 -8.14 4.12
N TYR A 53 -12.58 -6.92 4.55
CA TYR A 53 -11.36 -6.64 5.32
C TYR A 53 -11.42 -7.25 6.73
N ALA A 54 -10.42 -8.08 7.04
CA ALA A 54 -10.25 -8.70 8.34
C ALA A 54 -9.33 -7.88 9.28
N ASP A 55 -8.59 -6.92 8.72
CA ASP A 55 -7.73 -5.97 9.45
C ASP A 55 -6.76 -6.64 10.46
N LEU A 56 -6.21 -7.78 10.07
CA LEU A 56 -5.24 -8.50 10.89
C LEU A 56 -3.91 -7.73 10.90
N PRO A 57 -3.23 -7.58 12.04
CA PRO A 57 -1.90 -6.97 12.08
C PRO A 57 -0.91 -7.69 11.16
N SER A 58 -0.03 -6.93 10.53
CA SER A 58 1.06 -7.47 9.73
C SER A 58 2.33 -6.61 9.83
N SER A 59 3.42 -7.11 9.27
CA SER A 59 4.74 -6.52 9.36
C SER A 59 5.28 -6.10 7.99
N ARG A 60 6.32 -5.24 8.02
CA ARG A 60 7.12 -4.97 6.82
C ARG A 60 7.69 -6.24 6.20
N GLY A 61 8.17 -7.18 7.03
CA GLY A 61 8.81 -8.40 6.53
C GLY A 61 7.85 -9.23 5.69
N GLU A 62 6.60 -9.37 6.14
CA GLU A 62 5.56 -10.10 5.40
C GLU A 62 5.21 -9.42 4.07
N ALA A 63 5.03 -8.09 4.07
CA ALA A 63 4.75 -7.36 2.83
C ALA A 63 5.98 -7.34 1.89
N PHE A 64 7.20 -7.33 2.42
CA PHE A 64 8.42 -7.43 1.59
C PHE A 64 8.56 -8.80 0.93
N ALA A 65 8.08 -9.88 1.56
CA ALA A 65 8.16 -11.22 1.00
C ALA A 65 7.37 -11.36 -0.32
N GLY A 66 6.29 -10.58 -0.49
CA GLY A 66 5.52 -10.49 -1.74
C GLY A 66 5.98 -9.40 -2.71
N THR A 67 7.01 -8.62 -2.36
CA THR A 67 7.50 -7.49 -3.16
C THR A 67 8.70 -7.91 -4.02
N LEU A 68 8.63 -7.65 -5.33
CA LEU A 68 9.73 -7.97 -6.24
C LEU A 68 10.89 -6.95 -6.09
N PRO A 69 12.14 -7.37 -6.37
CA PRO A 69 13.27 -6.46 -6.39
C PRO A 69 13.01 -5.23 -7.28
N GLY A 70 13.35 -4.05 -6.77
CA GLY A 70 13.17 -2.79 -7.49
C GLY A 70 11.78 -2.16 -7.39
N GLN A 71 10.73 -2.90 -7.04
CA GLN A 71 9.38 -2.33 -6.93
C GLN A 71 9.29 -1.28 -5.82
N TYR A 72 9.81 -1.59 -4.63
CA TYR A 72 9.82 -0.67 -3.50
C TYR A 72 10.54 0.64 -3.81
N PRO A 73 11.83 0.66 -4.23
CA PRO A 73 12.51 1.93 -4.51
C PRO A 73 11.86 2.68 -5.69
N ALA A 74 11.36 1.99 -6.71
CA ALA A 74 10.68 2.64 -7.83
C ALA A 74 9.37 3.34 -7.41
N LEU A 75 8.53 2.65 -6.62
CA LEU A 75 7.27 3.22 -6.15
C LEU A 75 7.50 4.34 -5.12
N ALA A 76 8.44 4.17 -4.19
CA ALA A 76 8.81 5.21 -3.23
C ALA A 76 9.30 6.48 -3.94
N ALA A 77 10.19 6.36 -4.92
CA ALA A 77 10.67 7.49 -5.71
C ALA A 77 9.55 8.15 -6.54
N ARG A 78 8.55 7.39 -6.98
CA ARG A 78 7.39 7.94 -7.69
C ARG A 78 6.46 8.70 -6.75
N LEU A 79 6.23 8.18 -5.54
CA LEU A 79 5.44 8.87 -4.51
C LEU A 79 6.07 10.21 -4.15
N LEU A 80 7.37 10.23 -3.84
CA LEU A 80 8.07 11.48 -3.49
C LEU A 80 7.99 12.54 -4.60
N ARG A 81 8.15 12.13 -5.87
CA ARG A 81 7.97 13.03 -7.01
C ARG A 81 6.54 13.57 -7.13
N ALA A 82 5.54 12.72 -6.89
CA ALA A 82 4.13 13.14 -6.95
C ALA A 82 3.79 14.12 -5.83
N LEU A 83 4.30 13.91 -4.61
CA LEU A 83 4.09 14.81 -3.48
C LEU A 83 4.73 16.19 -3.72
N ALA A 84 5.98 16.21 -4.21
CA ALA A 84 6.66 17.45 -4.56
C ALA A 84 5.92 18.24 -5.65
N ALA A 85 5.30 17.55 -6.61
CA ALA A 85 4.49 18.19 -7.65
C ALA A 85 3.13 18.69 -7.10
N ALA A 86 2.54 18.00 -6.13
CA ALA A 86 1.27 18.40 -5.51
C ALA A 86 1.42 19.62 -4.58
N GLU A 87 2.61 19.83 -4.03
CA GLU A 87 2.96 21.02 -3.25
C GLU A 87 3.35 22.22 -4.13
N ALA A 88 3.46 22.05 -5.45
CA ALA A 88 3.74 23.16 -6.35
C ALA A 88 2.57 24.16 -6.32
N PRO A 89 2.84 25.48 -6.21
CA PRO A 89 1.79 26.48 -6.22
C PRO A 89 0.97 26.36 -7.50
N ILE A 90 -0.37 26.35 -7.36
CA ILE A 90 -1.28 26.39 -8.50
C ILE A 90 -0.93 27.68 -9.27
N PRO A 91 -0.61 27.60 -10.57
CA PRO A 91 -0.35 28.81 -11.36
C PRO A 91 -1.59 29.70 -11.31
N ALA A 92 -1.35 31.00 -11.04
CA ALA A 92 -2.37 32.02 -10.88
C ALA A 92 -3.27 32.15 -12.12
#